data_AF-A0A938N097-F1
#
_entry.id   AF-A0A938N097-F1
#
_cell.length_a   1.000
_cell.length_b   1.000
_cell.length_c   1.000
_cell.angle_alpha   90.00
_cell.angle_beta   90.00
_cell.angle_gamma   90.00
#
_symmetry.space_group_name_H-M   'P 1'
#
loop_
_entity.id
_entity.type
_entity.pdbx_description
1 polymer ?
#
loop_
_entity_poly.entity_id
_entity_poly.type
_entity_poly.pdbx_seq_one_letter_code
_entity_poly.pdbx_strand_id
1 'polypeptide(L)'
;NEALRGVSLEQDDTHTNRFYLIAGDGTRWMGTSLTTQLQPDVWQHFAVARRGKHITHYLDGKMTADGEVLDQPIMPATDPLRIGDWPRGVVDPRTAPVSSATPMREFVDRYQRLVAFELPKQHKLAFARSIDIADYYRRHFQVTPRTVFVSRTDHVTYDMWWLCSWCNDAMLVPRQVIPWETRMSTVFRLRDTVYPFKDPLSHEYILVEDQQRSIRFERECPNPVWWFDYTRQERGAEGSGISWTVTPNVEVLRSGWRDEADGKHQTLTMRTSASFDNYAIAVWDLPVAQGTRPPIVQSDAKESILARNRDGQWHAVLVFDLRPDTQLRLTVREPR
;
A
#
# COMPACT_ATOMS: atom_id res chain seq x y z
N ASN A 1 -35.67 -28.33 -21.57
CA ASN A 1 -35.18 -27.33 -20.59
C ASN A 1 -33.69 -27.53 -20.42
N GLU A 2 -32.91 -27.06 -21.38
CA GLU A 2 -31.45 -27.12 -21.33
C GLU A 2 -30.94 -25.84 -20.65
N ALA A 3 -30.08 -26.01 -19.66
CA ALA A 3 -29.57 -24.94 -18.81
C ALA A 3 -28.47 -24.13 -19.53
N LEU A 4 -28.42 -22.82 -19.21
CA LEU A 4 -27.46 -21.89 -19.78
C LEU A 4 -25.99 -22.31 -19.47
N ARG A 5 -25.05 -22.16 -20.41
CA ARG A 5 -23.62 -22.52 -20.33
C ARG A 5 -22.77 -21.26 -20.10
N GLY A 6 -22.88 -20.70 -18.89
CA GLY A 6 -21.90 -19.78 -18.31
C GLY A 6 -21.86 -18.35 -18.86
N VAL A 7 -20.74 -17.67 -18.57
CA VAL A 7 -20.46 -16.27 -18.88
C VAL A 7 -19.06 -16.18 -19.50
N SER A 8 -18.89 -15.33 -20.52
CA SER A 8 -17.60 -15.02 -21.13
C SER A 8 -17.44 -13.50 -21.20
N LEU A 9 -16.21 -13.03 -20.95
CA LEU A 9 -15.78 -11.68 -21.29
C LEU A 9 -14.81 -11.82 -22.44
N GLU A 10 -15.19 -11.30 -23.61
CA GLU A 10 -14.47 -11.59 -24.83
C GLU A 10 -14.40 -10.39 -25.76
N GLN A 11 -13.42 -10.45 -26.65
CA GLN A 11 -13.27 -9.51 -27.75
C GLN A 11 -14.23 -9.89 -28.88
N ASP A 12 -14.77 -8.88 -29.56
CA ASP A 12 -15.51 -9.10 -30.79
C ASP A 12 -14.64 -9.65 -31.93
N ASP A 13 -15.31 -10.16 -32.96
CA ASP A 13 -14.69 -10.77 -34.14
C ASP A 13 -14.05 -9.74 -35.09
N THR A 14 -14.14 -8.45 -34.78
CA THR A 14 -13.63 -7.37 -35.64
C THR A 14 -12.13 -7.11 -35.45
N HIS A 15 -11.50 -7.80 -34.49
CA HIS A 15 -10.10 -7.61 -34.11
C HIS A 15 -9.75 -6.18 -33.64
N THR A 16 -10.73 -5.33 -33.33
CA THR A 16 -10.45 -3.94 -32.92
C THR A 16 -10.31 -3.75 -31.42
N ASN A 17 -9.99 -4.75 -30.60
CA ASN A 17 -9.96 -4.66 -29.12
C ASN A 17 -11.27 -4.16 -28.50
N ARG A 18 -12.41 -4.52 -29.08
CA ARG A 18 -13.72 -4.18 -28.52
C ARG A 18 -14.25 -5.37 -27.72
N PHE A 19 -14.50 -5.16 -26.44
CA PHE A 19 -14.85 -6.23 -25.49
C PHE A 19 -16.29 -6.13 -25.00
N TYR A 20 -16.90 -7.28 -24.73
CA TYR A 20 -18.24 -7.40 -24.16
C TYR A 20 -18.33 -8.53 -23.13
N LEU A 21 -19.37 -8.47 -22.30
CA LEU A 21 -19.77 -9.57 -21.42
C LEU A 21 -20.94 -10.31 -22.07
N ILE A 22 -20.77 -11.59 -22.37
CA ILE A 22 -21.85 -12.46 -22.79
C ILE A 22 -22.25 -13.47 -21.72
N ALA A 23 -23.54 -13.75 -21.68
CA ALA A 23 -24.12 -14.88 -20.97
C ALA A 23 -25.02 -15.66 -21.93
N GLY A 24 -24.98 -16.99 -21.88
CA GLY A 24 -25.70 -17.79 -22.88
C GLY A 24 -25.82 -19.27 -22.54
N ASP A 25 -26.54 -20.03 -23.38
CA ASP A 25 -26.75 -21.48 -23.26
C ASP A 25 -25.85 -22.33 -24.14
N GLY A 26 -24.90 -21.70 -24.81
CA GLY A 26 -24.09 -22.32 -25.85
C GLY A 26 -24.78 -22.39 -27.21
N THR A 27 -26.08 -22.07 -27.31
CA THR A 27 -26.82 -21.92 -28.58
C THR A 27 -27.32 -20.49 -28.80
N ARG A 28 -27.54 -19.74 -27.72
CA ARG A 28 -27.95 -18.34 -27.69
C ARG A 28 -27.05 -17.59 -26.72
N TRP A 29 -26.44 -16.50 -27.20
CA TRP A 29 -25.57 -15.62 -26.42
C TRP A 29 -26.17 -14.22 -26.39
N MET A 30 -26.13 -13.58 -25.23
CA MET A 30 -26.71 -12.26 -24.97
C MET A 30 -25.66 -11.33 -24.38
N GLY A 31 -25.77 -10.03 -24.62
CA GLY A 31 -24.83 -9.02 -24.08
C GLY A 31 -23.79 -8.52 -25.10
N THR A 32 -23.77 -9.07 -26.31
CA THR A 32 -22.88 -8.65 -27.42
C THR A 32 -23.10 -7.22 -27.89
N SER A 33 -24.26 -6.61 -27.59
CA SER A 33 -24.56 -5.21 -27.95
C SER A 33 -23.93 -4.19 -27.00
N LEU A 34 -23.58 -4.58 -25.77
CA LEU A 34 -22.91 -3.73 -24.79
C LEU A 34 -21.41 -3.95 -24.91
N THR A 35 -20.69 -2.93 -25.37
CA THR A 35 -19.28 -3.08 -25.74
C THR A 35 -18.45 -1.92 -25.21
N THR A 36 -17.20 -2.22 -24.88
CA THR A 36 -16.19 -1.23 -24.48
C THR A 36 -14.97 -1.37 -25.38
N GLN A 37 -14.50 -0.24 -25.90
CA GLN A 37 -13.31 -0.17 -26.73
C GLN A 37 -12.06 -0.07 -25.85
N LEU A 38 -11.17 -1.06 -25.90
CA LEU A 38 -9.86 -1.03 -25.25
C LEU A 38 -8.79 -0.53 -26.24
N GLN A 39 -7.75 0.10 -25.73
CA GLN A 39 -6.60 0.56 -26.51
C GLN A 39 -5.52 -0.53 -26.51
N PRO A 40 -4.91 -0.85 -27.66
CA PRO A 40 -3.78 -1.77 -27.71
C PRO A 40 -2.56 -1.19 -26.97
N ASP A 41 -1.68 -2.08 -26.52
CA ASP A 41 -0.36 -1.77 -25.96
C ASP A 41 -0.33 -0.86 -24.72
N VAL A 42 -1.43 -0.78 -23.99
CA VAL A 42 -1.54 -0.04 -22.71
C VAL A 42 -2.19 -0.88 -21.62
N TRP A 43 -1.77 -0.68 -20.37
CA TRP A 43 -2.45 -1.25 -19.22
C TRP A 43 -3.74 -0.48 -18.96
N GLN A 44 -4.86 -1.20 -18.88
CA GLN A 44 -6.17 -0.63 -18.62
C GLN A 44 -6.93 -1.48 -17.59
N HIS A 45 -7.71 -0.83 -16.73
CA HIS A 45 -8.59 -1.50 -15.79
C HIS A 45 -10.01 -1.59 -16.39
N PHE A 46 -10.36 -2.77 -16.91
CA PHE A 46 -11.69 -3.05 -17.42
C PHE A 46 -12.50 -3.87 -16.41
N ALA A 47 -13.65 -3.34 -15.99
CA ALA A 47 -14.56 -4.00 -15.05
C ALA A 47 -15.98 -4.07 -15.61
N VAL A 48 -16.68 -5.15 -15.29
CA VAL A 48 -18.10 -5.33 -15.63
C VAL A 48 -18.87 -5.69 -14.38
N ALA A 49 -19.96 -4.97 -14.12
CA ALA A 49 -20.87 -5.23 -13.01
C ALA A 49 -22.23 -5.67 -13.56
N ARG A 50 -22.78 -6.76 -13.00
CA ARG A 50 -24.16 -7.18 -13.26
C ARG A 50 -25.00 -7.04 -11.99
N ARG A 51 -26.12 -6.33 -12.06
CA ARG A 51 -27.12 -6.20 -11.00
C ARG A 51 -28.50 -6.55 -11.55
N GLY A 52 -28.95 -7.78 -11.27
CA GLY A 52 -30.17 -8.33 -11.89
C GLY A 52 -30.03 -8.35 -13.41
N LYS A 53 -30.95 -7.67 -14.10
CA LYS A 53 -30.91 -7.48 -15.56
C LYS A 53 -29.92 -6.43 -16.05
N HIS A 54 -29.41 -5.55 -15.19
CA HIS A 54 -28.53 -4.47 -15.62
C HIS A 54 -27.08 -4.94 -15.70
N ILE A 55 -26.40 -4.61 -16.80
CA ILE A 55 -24.96 -4.75 -16.98
C ILE A 55 -24.37 -3.37 -17.22
N THR A 56 -23.30 -3.07 -16.48
CA THR A 56 -22.56 -1.82 -16.62
C THR A 56 -21.08 -2.13 -16.80
N HIS A 57 -20.46 -1.51 -17.80
CA HIS A 57 -19.04 -1.60 -18.10
C HIS A 57 -18.32 -0.36 -17.58
N TYR A 58 -17.11 -0.56 -17.05
CA TYR A 58 -16.23 0.50 -16.57
C TYR A 58 -14.84 0.32 -17.18
N LEU A 59 -14.29 1.38 -17.75
CA LEU A 59 -12.90 1.46 -18.19
C LEU A 59 -12.20 2.54 -17.38
N ASP A 60 -11.15 2.16 -16.65
CA ASP A 60 -10.38 3.05 -15.76
C ASP A 60 -11.30 3.81 -14.79
N GLY A 61 -12.30 3.10 -14.26
CA GLY A 61 -13.29 3.61 -13.31
C GLY A 61 -14.42 4.44 -13.94
N LYS A 62 -14.39 4.72 -15.25
CA LYS A 62 -15.43 5.47 -15.96
C LYS A 62 -16.41 4.53 -16.63
N MET A 63 -17.70 4.79 -16.49
CA MET A 63 -18.75 4.02 -17.16
C MET A 63 -18.65 4.21 -18.68
N THR A 64 -18.55 3.10 -19.42
CA THR A 64 -18.41 3.10 -20.90
C THR A 64 -19.58 2.48 -21.63
N ALA A 65 -20.31 1.57 -20.99
CA ALA A 65 -21.55 1.00 -21.50
C ALA A 65 -22.49 0.67 -20.35
N ASP A 66 -23.78 0.81 -20.58
CA ASP A 66 -24.83 0.45 -19.64
C ASP A 66 -26.05 -0.05 -20.42
N GLY A 67 -26.68 -1.10 -19.92
CA GLY A 67 -27.91 -1.60 -20.51
C GLY A 67 -28.46 -2.83 -19.83
N GLU A 68 -29.51 -3.37 -20.42
CA GLU A 68 -30.23 -4.52 -19.89
C GLU A 68 -29.94 -5.80 -20.70
N VAL A 69 -29.77 -6.90 -19.99
CA VAL A 69 -29.82 -8.28 -20.51
C VAL A 69 -31.05 -9.00 -19.96
N LEU A 70 -31.38 -10.19 -20.46
CA LEU A 70 -32.51 -10.94 -19.93
C LEU A 70 -32.35 -11.22 -18.43
N ASP A 71 -33.47 -11.10 -17.71
CA ASP A 71 -33.57 -11.35 -16.28
C ASP A 71 -33.64 -12.86 -15.98
N GLN A 72 -32.59 -13.57 -16.38
CA GLN A 72 -32.42 -15.00 -16.09
C GLN A 72 -31.21 -15.21 -15.18
N PRO A 73 -31.28 -16.14 -14.21
CA PRO A 73 -30.12 -16.53 -13.41
C PRO A 73 -28.98 -17.01 -14.32
N ILE A 74 -27.75 -16.56 -14.05
CA ILE A 74 -26.57 -17.21 -14.65
C ILE A 74 -26.47 -18.59 -14.01
N MET A 75 -26.65 -19.63 -14.81
CA MET A 75 -26.47 -21.00 -14.36
C MET A 75 -24.98 -21.28 -14.10
N PRO A 76 -24.63 -22.15 -13.15
CA PRO A 76 -23.25 -22.52 -12.89
C PRO A 76 -22.56 -23.03 -14.16
N ALA A 77 -21.35 -22.53 -14.43
CA ALA A 77 -20.55 -23.02 -15.55
C ALA A 77 -20.20 -24.50 -15.34
N THR A 78 -20.33 -25.32 -16.38
CA THR A 78 -19.89 -26.71 -16.37
C THR A 78 -18.41 -26.88 -16.72
N ASP A 79 -17.80 -25.83 -17.29
CA ASP A 79 -16.38 -25.74 -17.59
C ASP A 79 -15.63 -24.94 -16.50
N PRO A 80 -14.33 -25.23 -16.24
CA PRO A 80 -13.49 -24.39 -15.39
C PRO A 80 -13.33 -22.97 -15.93
N LEU A 81 -13.05 -22.00 -15.05
CA LEU A 81 -12.67 -20.64 -15.44
C LEU A 81 -11.43 -20.66 -16.33
N ARG A 82 -11.45 -19.87 -17.41
CA ARG A 82 -10.31 -19.69 -18.32
C ARG A 82 -10.06 -18.21 -18.57
N ILE A 83 -8.79 -17.87 -18.81
CA ILE A 83 -8.33 -16.49 -19.06
C ILE A 83 -7.42 -16.55 -20.29
N GLY A 84 -7.66 -15.70 -21.28
CA GLY A 84 -6.91 -15.68 -22.54
C GLY A 84 -7.21 -16.87 -23.46
N ASP A 85 -8.39 -17.48 -23.33
CA ASP A 85 -8.85 -18.61 -24.14
C ASP A 85 -10.13 -18.20 -24.91
N TRP A 86 -10.22 -18.59 -26.19
CA TRP A 86 -11.47 -18.50 -26.94
C TRP A 86 -12.08 -19.91 -26.98
N PRO A 87 -13.35 -20.10 -26.56
CA PRO A 87 -13.97 -21.42 -26.51
C PRO A 87 -13.98 -22.03 -27.91
N ARG A 88 -13.10 -23.03 -28.11
CA ARG A 88 -13.15 -24.08 -29.14
C ARG A 88 -13.90 -23.58 -30.38
N GLY A 89 -13.23 -22.72 -31.17
CA GLY A 89 -13.80 -22.18 -32.39
C GLY A 89 -14.57 -23.25 -33.13
N VAL A 90 -15.79 -22.93 -33.58
CA VAL A 90 -16.65 -23.86 -34.29
C VAL A 90 -15.81 -24.49 -35.39
N VAL A 91 -15.51 -25.78 -35.23
CA VAL A 91 -14.88 -26.56 -36.29
C VAL A 91 -15.97 -26.71 -37.33
N ASP A 92 -15.98 -25.85 -38.35
CA ASP A 92 -16.64 -26.20 -39.59
C ASP A 92 -15.87 -27.40 -40.15
N PRO A 93 -16.47 -28.60 -40.21
CA PRO A 93 -15.79 -29.80 -40.70
C PRO A 93 -15.35 -29.68 -42.17
N ARG A 94 -15.78 -28.62 -42.88
CA ARG A 94 -15.53 -28.42 -44.31
C ARG A 94 -14.50 -27.32 -44.62
N THR A 95 -14.13 -26.42 -43.70
CA THR A 95 -13.38 -25.21 -44.08
C THR A 95 -12.18 -24.78 -43.20
N ALA A 96 -11.86 -25.42 -42.07
CA ALA A 96 -10.71 -25.00 -41.27
C ALA A 96 -9.79 -26.16 -40.83
N PRO A 97 -8.45 -26.03 -40.98
CA PRO A 97 -7.51 -26.96 -40.39
C PRO A 97 -7.51 -26.82 -38.85
N VAL A 98 -7.55 -27.96 -38.17
CA VAL A 98 -7.73 -28.19 -36.72
C VAL A 98 -6.64 -27.57 -35.81
N SER A 99 -5.76 -26.69 -36.30
CA SER A 99 -4.44 -26.49 -35.68
C SER A 99 -4.09 -25.10 -35.12
N SER A 100 -4.94 -24.06 -35.15
CA SER A 100 -4.49 -22.73 -34.68
C SER A 100 -4.58 -22.51 -33.17
N ALA A 101 -5.46 -23.22 -32.46
CA ALA A 101 -5.72 -22.96 -31.03
C ALA A 101 -4.94 -23.86 -30.05
N THR A 102 -4.45 -25.03 -30.50
CA THR A 102 -3.76 -25.99 -29.62
C THR A 102 -2.51 -25.44 -28.95
N PRO A 103 -1.60 -24.73 -29.66
CA PRO A 103 -0.40 -24.17 -29.02
C PRO A 103 -0.73 -23.11 -27.95
N MET A 104 -1.77 -22.29 -28.18
CA MET A 104 -2.21 -21.28 -27.21
C MET A 104 -2.88 -21.93 -26.00
N ARG A 105 -3.70 -22.97 -26.22
CA ARG A 105 -4.31 -23.75 -25.13
C ARG A 105 -3.24 -24.39 -24.24
N GLU A 106 -2.23 -25.03 -24.85
CA GLU A 106 -1.11 -25.62 -24.12
C GLU A 106 -0.28 -24.56 -23.37
N PHE A 107 -0.11 -23.36 -23.95
CA PHE A 107 0.54 -22.26 -23.26
C PHE A 107 -0.27 -21.78 -22.05
N VAL A 108 -1.56 -21.52 -22.19
CA VAL A 108 -2.45 -21.08 -21.09
C VAL A 108 -2.50 -22.12 -19.98
N ASP A 109 -2.67 -23.39 -20.33
CA ASP A 109 -2.67 -24.49 -19.35
C ASP A 109 -1.34 -24.57 -18.58
N ARG A 110 -0.20 -24.43 -19.28
CA ARG A 110 1.13 -24.39 -18.63
C ARG A 110 1.32 -23.15 -17.78
N TYR A 111 0.91 -21.98 -18.24
CA TYR A 111 1.04 -20.71 -17.52
C TYR A 111 0.19 -20.71 -16.26
N GLN A 112 -1.09 -21.12 -16.34
CA GLN A 112 -1.97 -21.24 -15.19
C GLN A 112 -1.44 -22.25 -14.18
N ARG A 113 -0.94 -23.41 -14.62
CA ARG A 113 -0.31 -24.38 -13.72
C ARG A 113 0.95 -23.85 -13.05
N LEU A 114 1.80 -23.17 -13.82
CA LEU A 114 3.02 -22.53 -13.32
C LEU A 114 2.67 -21.53 -12.21
N VAL A 115 1.76 -20.60 -12.49
CA VAL A 115 1.41 -19.51 -11.56
C VAL A 115 0.64 -20.03 -10.34
N ALA A 116 -0.32 -20.94 -10.52
CA ALA A 116 -1.17 -21.42 -9.43
C ALA A 116 -0.51 -22.49 -8.55
N PHE A 117 0.41 -23.29 -9.08
CA PHE A 117 0.94 -24.46 -8.36
C PHE A 117 2.46 -24.52 -8.27
N GLU A 118 3.20 -24.16 -9.32
CA GLU A 118 4.66 -24.34 -9.29
C GLU A 118 5.37 -23.14 -8.62
N LEU A 119 4.98 -21.91 -8.92
CA LEU A 119 5.54 -20.72 -8.27
C LEU A 119 5.27 -20.69 -6.75
N PRO A 120 4.07 -21.07 -6.24
CA PRO A 120 3.83 -21.17 -4.79
C PRO A 120 4.58 -22.30 -4.08
N LYS A 121 5.05 -23.33 -4.82
CA LYS A 121 5.91 -24.39 -4.26
C LYS A 121 7.37 -23.97 -4.21
N GLN A 122 7.85 -23.29 -5.25
CA GLN A 122 9.25 -22.89 -5.40
C GLN A 122 9.58 -21.61 -4.63
N HIS A 123 8.60 -20.72 -4.54
CA HIS A 123 8.66 -19.48 -3.79
C HIS A 123 7.56 -19.53 -2.73
N LYS A 124 7.79 -19.00 -1.53
CA LYS A 124 6.74 -18.86 -0.50
C LYS A 124 5.72 -17.78 -0.89
N LEU A 125 5.11 -17.92 -2.07
CA LEU A 125 4.10 -17.04 -2.62
C LEU A 125 2.73 -17.56 -2.19
N ALA A 126 2.11 -16.87 -1.23
CA ALA A 126 0.70 -17.06 -0.93
C ALA A 126 -0.11 -16.09 -1.80
N PHE A 127 -0.88 -16.62 -2.74
CA PHE A 127 -1.97 -15.85 -3.35
C PHE A 127 -3.11 -15.77 -2.33
N ALA A 128 -3.08 -14.75 -1.48
CA ALA A 128 -4.26 -14.40 -0.69
C ALA A 128 -5.14 -13.51 -1.57
N ARG A 129 -6.42 -13.86 -1.73
CA ARG A 129 -7.37 -12.90 -2.30
C ARG A 129 -7.41 -11.71 -1.34
N SER A 130 -7.56 -10.48 -1.84
CA SER A 130 -7.64 -9.30 -0.96
C SER A 130 -8.73 -9.44 0.10
N ILE A 131 -9.80 -10.21 -0.20
CA ILE A 131 -10.85 -10.57 0.76
C ILE A 131 -10.39 -11.56 1.84
N ASP A 132 -9.49 -12.50 1.54
CA ASP A 132 -8.94 -13.42 2.55
C ASP A 132 -8.03 -12.68 3.52
N ILE A 133 -7.29 -11.68 3.03
CA ILE A 133 -6.52 -10.77 3.88
C ILE A 133 -7.48 -9.96 4.74
N ALA A 134 -8.48 -9.30 4.15
CA ALA A 134 -9.46 -8.50 4.90
C ALA A 134 -10.22 -9.33 5.95
N ASP A 135 -10.63 -10.56 5.60
CA ASP A 135 -11.30 -11.49 6.52
C ASP A 135 -10.37 -11.98 7.62
N TYR A 136 -9.12 -12.31 7.30
CA TYR A 136 -8.11 -12.67 8.30
C TYR A 136 -7.92 -11.51 9.29
N TYR A 137 -7.75 -10.29 8.80
CA TYR A 137 -7.59 -9.12 9.66
C TYR A 137 -8.84 -8.88 10.53
N ARG A 138 -10.04 -8.95 9.96
CA ARG A 138 -11.30 -8.79 10.71
C ARG A 138 -11.53 -9.88 11.76
N ARG A 139 -11.14 -11.13 11.48
CA ARG A 139 -11.35 -12.27 12.40
C ARG A 139 -10.33 -12.30 13.52
N HIS A 140 -9.10 -11.90 13.25
CA HIS A 140 -7.99 -12.05 14.19
C HIS A 140 -7.61 -10.75 14.91
N PHE A 141 -8.04 -9.59 14.39
CA PHE A 141 -7.71 -8.29 14.95
C PHE A 141 -8.97 -7.43 15.05
N GLN A 142 -9.44 -7.18 16.28
CA GLN A 142 -10.46 -6.15 16.54
C GLN A 142 -9.92 -4.74 16.28
N VAL A 143 -8.61 -4.59 16.45
CA VAL A 143 -7.86 -3.37 16.18
C VAL A 143 -6.64 -3.69 15.33
N THR A 144 -6.36 -2.89 14.30
CA THR A 144 -5.15 -3.04 13.49
C THR A 144 -3.93 -3.00 14.41
N PRO A 145 -3.10 -4.04 14.45
CA PRO A 145 -1.89 -4.02 15.26
C PRO A 145 -1.01 -2.85 14.86
N ARG A 146 -0.40 -2.19 15.85
CA ARG A 146 0.62 -1.18 15.55
C ARG A 146 1.73 -1.82 14.72
N THR A 147 2.06 -1.16 13.63
CA THR A 147 3.20 -1.49 12.79
C THR A 147 4.27 -0.43 12.99
N VAL A 148 5.46 -0.85 13.40
CA VAL A 148 6.65 0.00 13.45
C VAL A 148 7.60 -0.53 12.39
N PHE A 149 7.81 0.26 11.34
CA PHE A 149 8.70 -0.09 10.26
C PHE A 149 9.90 0.84 10.27
N VAL A 150 11.10 0.26 10.17
CA VAL A 150 12.35 1.01 10.05
C VAL A 150 13.06 0.54 8.80
N SER A 151 13.19 1.44 7.83
CA SER A 151 14.06 1.19 6.69
C SER A 151 15.41 1.80 6.96
N ARG A 152 16.46 1.04 6.70
CA ARG A 152 17.75 1.59 6.29
C ARG A 152 18.08 0.91 4.99
N THR A 153 18.05 1.65 3.89
CA THR A 153 18.33 1.08 2.58
C THR A 153 19.05 2.09 1.70
N ASP A 154 19.97 1.56 0.92
CA ASP A 154 20.54 2.18 -0.27
C ASP A 154 19.67 1.96 -1.51
N HIS A 155 18.60 1.16 -1.40
CA HIS A 155 17.76 0.71 -2.50
C HIS A 155 16.47 1.53 -2.58
N VAL A 156 16.58 2.72 -3.18
CA VAL A 156 15.49 3.70 -3.40
C VAL A 156 14.15 3.08 -3.86
N THR A 157 14.20 2.07 -4.75
CA THR A 157 13.01 1.38 -5.28
C THR A 157 12.29 0.53 -4.23
N TYR A 158 12.98 0.00 -3.23
CA TYR A 158 12.36 -0.77 -2.15
C TYR A 158 11.54 0.14 -1.25
N ASP A 159 12.07 1.33 -0.96
CA ASP A 159 11.39 2.36 -0.18
C ASP A 159 10.21 3.00 -0.92
N MET A 160 10.18 2.92 -2.26
CA MET A 160 9.07 3.39 -3.10
C MET A 160 7.76 2.67 -2.80
N TRP A 161 7.81 1.36 -2.55
CA TRP A 161 6.62 0.53 -2.33
C TRP A 161 5.91 0.79 -1.00
N TRP A 162 6.59 1.43 -0.03
CA TRP A 162 6.01 1.80 1.25
C TRP A 162 5.34 3.18 1.23
N LEU A 163 5.35 3.87 0.08
CA LEU A 163 4.89 5.25 -0.04
C LEU A 163 4.06 5.42 -1.32
N CYS A 164 2.73 5.28 -1.19
CA CYS A 164 1.78 5.34 -2.30
C CYS A 164 1.92 6.59 -3.19
N SER A 165 2.30 7.74 -2.62
CA SER A 165 2.57 8.96 -3.39
C SER A 165 3.85 8.86 -4.25
N TRP A 166 4.92 8.26 -3.73
CA TRP A 166 6.19 8.16 -4.44
C TRP A 166 6.14 7.15 -5.59
N CYS A 167 5.32 6.10 -5.43
CA CYS A 167 5.06 5.12 -6.49
C CYS A 167 4.40 5.76 -7.73
N ASN A 168 3.71 6.89 -7.57
CA ASN A 168 3.03 7.59 -8.66
C ASN A 168 3.92 8.64 -9.36
N ASP A 169 4.90 9.22 -8.66
CA ASP A 169 5.62 10.41 -9.15
C ASP A 169 7.06 10.13 -9.67
N ALA A 170 7.60 8.92 -9.44
CA ALA A 170 8.80 8.36 -10.11
C ALA A 170 10.05 9.29 -10.24
N MET A 171 10.38 10.06 -9.20
CA MET A 171 11.53 11.00 -9.24
C MET A 171 12.85 10.37 -8.76
N LEU A 172 13.95 10.58 -9.52
CA LEU A 172 15.32 10.21 -9.16
C LEU A 172 16.01 11.32 -8.36
N VAL A 173 16.64 10.99 -7.21
CA VAL A 173 17.13 12.07 -6.34
C VAL A 173 18.32 11.68 -5.42
N PRO A 174 19.26 12.61 -5.11
CA PRO A 174 20.53 12.36 -4.39
C PRO A 174 20.50 12.14 -2.86
N ARG A 175 21.63 11.63 -2.35
CA ARG A 175 21.93 11.00 -1.04
C ARG A 175 22.24 11.94 0.15
N GLN A 176 21.38 12.85 0.61
CA GLN A 176 21.81 13.80 1.66
C GLN A 176 20.83 13.90 2.83
N VAL A 177 21.18 13.49 4.05
CA VAL A 177 20.30 13.54 5.25
C VAL A 177 19.57 14.87 5.48
N ILE A 178 18.40 14.86 6.14
CA ILE A 178 17.77 16.09 6.66
C ILE A 178 18.41 16.40 8.01
N PRO A 179 19.16 17.52 8.15
CA PRO A 179 19.79 17.86 9.41
C PRO A 179 18.77 18.08 10.52
N TRP A 180 19.12 17.66 11.73
CA TRP A 180 18.31 17.80 12.94
C TRP A 180 17.81 19.23 13.23
N GLU A 181 18.56 20.23 12.78
CA GLU A 181 18.27 21.66 12.98
C GLU A 181 17.29 22.24 11.94
N THR A 182 16.88 21.43 10.96
CA THR A 182 15.97 21.86 9.89
C THR A 182 14.57 22.10 10.46
N ARG A 183 14.08 23.34 10.32
CA ARG A 183 12.71 23.70 10.74
C ARG A 183 11.67 23.01 9.85
N MET A 184 10.62 22.44 10.45
CA MET A 184 9.54 21.77 9.69
C MET A 184 8.80 22.70 8.73
N SER A 185 8.60 23.96 9.08
CA SER A 185 8.07 24.97 8.16
C SER A 185 8.92 25.16 6.90
N THR A 186 10.25 25.01 6.97
CA THR A 186 11.11 25.03 5.79
C THR A 186 10.84 23.81 4.92
N VAL A 187 10.73 22.63 5.55
CA VAL A 187 10.40 21.37 4.85
C VAL A 187 9.04 21.47 4.15
N PHE A 188 8.00 21.94 4.84
CA PHE A 188 6.66 22.10 4.25
C PHE A 188 6.66 23.13 3.10
N ARG A 189 7.30 24.30 3.28
CA ARG A 189 7.39 25.31 2.21
C ARG A 189 8.10 24.81 0.96
N LEU A 190 9.17 24.03 1.10
CA LEU A 190 9.86 23.43 -0.05
C LEU A 190 8.93 22.46 -0.80
N ARG A 191 8.09 21.71 -0.09
CA ARG A 191 7.12 20.78 -0.71
C ARG A 191 5.96 21.48 -1.41
N ASP A 192 5.56 22.66 -0.95
CA ASP A 192 4.49 23.43 -1.61
C ASP A 192 4.95 24.09 -2.91
N THR A 193 6.27 24.28 -3.10
CA THR A 193 6.84 25.05 -4.21
C THR A 193 7.40 24.19 -5.35
N VAL A 194 7.71 22.93 -5.07
CA VAL A 194 8.20 21.98 -6.06
C VAL A 194 7.31 20.75 -5.96
N TYR A 195 6.80 20.20 -7.09
CA TYR A 195 5.96 18.98 -7.15
C TYR A 195 6.28 18.05 -5.99
N PRO A 196 5.30 17.57 -5.18
CA PRO A 196 5.52 17.05 -3.85
C PRO A 196 6.66 16.01 -3.82
N PHE A 197 7.88 16.47 -3.63
CA PHE A 197 9.00 15.59 -3.48
C PHE A 197 8.78 14.93 -2.13
N LYS A 198 8.68 13.60 -2.11
CA LYS A 198 9.25 12.87 -0.98
C LYS A 198 10.66 13.43 -0.85
N ASP A 199 10.98 14.02 0.30
CA ASP A 199 12.34 14.49 0.50
C ASP A 199 13.24 13.24 0.44
N PRO A 200 14.07 13.10 -0.59
CA PRO A 200 14.84 11.90 -0.89
C PRO A 200 16.21 11.92 -0.21
N LEU A 201 16.31 12.82 0.75
CA LEU A 201 17.46 13.16 1.53
C LEU A 201 17.81 12.04 2.53
N SER A 202 16.85 11.22 2.96
CA SER A 202 17.12 10.19 3.96
C SER A 202 17.16 8.75 3.44
N HIS A 203 18.31 8.09 3.63
CA HIS A 203 18.54 6.64 3.43
C HIS A 203 17.95 5.76 4.55
N GLU A 204 17.22 6.37 5.47
CA GLU A 204 16.56 5.67 6.56
C GLU A 204 15.33 6.42 7.06
N TYR A 205 14.30 5.70 7.44
CA TYR A 205 13.10 6.29 8.02
C TYR A 205 12.47 5.35 9.03
N ILE A 206 11.71 5.95 9.94
CA ILE A 206 10.82 5.23 10.86
C ILE A 206 9.39 5.61 10.47
N LEU A 207 8.57 4.60 10.20
CA LEU A 207 7.12 4.73 10.02
C LEU A 207 6.44 4.03 11.21
N VAL A 208 5.61 4.79 11.92
CA VAL A 208 4.74 4.29 12.98
C VAL A 208 3.31 4.40 12.48
N GLU A 209 2.67 3.25 12.29
CA GLU A 209 1.29 3.14 11.84
C GLU A 209 0.48 2.43 12.93
N ASP A 210 -0.57 3.06 13.43
CA ASP A 210 -1.57 2.42 14.28
C ASP A 210 -2.98 2.95 13.96
N GLN A 211 -3.97 2.57 14.76
CA GLN A 211 -5.35 2.98 14.51
C GLN A 211 -5.63 4.46 14.71
N GLN A 212 -4.76 5.18 15.42
CA GLN A 212 -4.96 6.59 15.72
C GLN A 212 -4.19 7.47 14.74
N ARG A 213 -3.05 6.99 14.24
CA ARG A 213 -2.16 7.84 13.46
C ARG A 213 -1.19 7.08 12.57
N SER A 214 -0.72 7.80 11.56
CA SER A 214 0.49 7.48 10.80
C SER A 214 1.52 8.58 11.00
N ILE A 215 2.70 8.21 11.50
CA ILE A 215 3.80 9.15 11.76
C ILE A 215 5.03 8.68 11.00
N ARG A 216 5.67 9.60 10.27
CA ARG A 216 6.93 9.33 9.57
C ARG A 216 8.04 10.27 9.99
N PHE A 217 9.20 9.69 10.28
CA PHE A 217 10.46 10.39 10.55
C PHE A 217 11.47 10.03 9.48
N GLU A 218 12.32 10.99 9.11
CA GLU A 218 13.46 10.77 8.23
C GLU A 218 14.75 10.87 9.07
N ARG A 219 15.78 10.09 8.74
CA ARG A 219 17.04 10.01 9.49
C ARG A 219 17.58 11.41 9.78
N GLU A 220 18.03 11.58 11.02
CA GLU A 220 18.52 12.84 11.59
C GLU A 220 17.48 13.95 11.72
N CYS A 221 16.28 13.83 11.16
CA CYS A 221 15.15 14.67 11.51
C CYS A 221 14.45 14.11 12.76
N PRO A 222 14.43 14.85 13.89
CA PRO A 222 13.70 14.41 15.07
C PRO A 222 12.20 14.65 14.95
N ASN A 223 11.77 15.54 14.07
CA ASN A 223 10.38 15.95 13.95
C ASN A 223 9.61 15.06 12.98
N PRO A 224 8.30 14.88 13.20
CA PRO A 224 7.45 14.13 12.30
C PRO A 224 7.25 14.92 11.01
N VAL A 225 7.65 14.29 9.92
CA VAL A 225 7.60 14.80 8.55
C VAL A 225 6.22 14.59 7.92
N TRP A 226 5.55 13.50 8.31
CA TRP A 226 4.15 13.25 8.02
C TRP A 226 3.43 12.86 9.31
N TRP A 227 2.25 13.43 9.48
CA TRP A 227 1.35 13.14 10.58
C TRP A 227 -0.06 13.04 10.02
N PHE A 228 -0.59 11.82 9.97
CA PHE A 228 -1.99 11.60 9.64
C PHE A 228 -2.72 11.24 10.93
N ASP A 229 -3.76 11.99 11.25
CA ASP A 229 -4.60 11.73 12.43
C ASP A 229 -5.86 10.99 12.00
N TYR A 230 -5.87 9.68 12.22
CA TYR A 230 -7.00 8.82 11.87
C TYR A 230 -8.16 8.93 12.86
N THR A 231 -7.97 9.60 14.01
CA THR A 231 -9.08 9.87 14.94
C THR A 231 -10.08 10.87 14.35
N ARG A 232 -9.66 11.63 13.33
CA ARG A 232 -10.48 12.59 12.59
C ARG A 232 -10.71 12.09 11.18
N GLN A 233 -11.86 11.45 10.95
CA GLN A 233 -12.28 11.05 9.61
C GLN A 233 -13.12 12.15 8.97
N GLU A 234 -12.51 12.94 8.09
CA GLU A 234 -13.25 13.91 7.28
C GLU A 234 -14.12 13.18 6.25
N ARG A 235 -15.39 13.57 6.13
CA ARG A 235 -16.33 12.98 5.16
C ARG A 235 -16.86 14.09 4.27
N GLY A 236 -16.63 13.94 2.97
CA GLY A 236 -17.12 14.84 1.93
C GLY A 236 -18.07 14.13 0.96
N ALA A 237 -18.53 14.86 -0.06
CA ALA A 237 -19.41 14.32 -1.11
C ALA A 237 -18.78 13.16 -1.89
N GLU A 238 -17.45 13.08 -1.94
CA GLU A 238 -16.69 12.01 -2.60
C GLU A 238 -16.34 10.84 -1.66
N GLY A 239 -16.75 10.88 -0.39
CA GLY A 239 -16.51 9.84 0.60
C GLY A 239 -15.61 10.30 1.76
N SER A 240 -15.04 9.33 2.47
CA SER A 240 -14.11 9.60 3.58
C SER A 240 -12.71 9.92 3.06
N GLY A 241 -12.15 11.05 3.50
CA GLY A 241 -10.76 11.43 3.26
C GLY A 241 -9.91 11.26 4.51
N ILE A 242 -8.59 11.25 4.31
CA ILE A 242 -7.60 11.36 5.38
C ILE A 242 -6.82 12.65 5.09
N SER A 243 -6.92 13.62 6.00
CA SER A 243 -6.11 14.83 5.97
C SER A 243 -4.83 14.63 6.78
N TRP A 244 -3.78 15.36 6.41
CA TRP A 244 -2.53 15.40 7.17
C TRP A 244 -2.49 16.66 8.04
N THR A 245 -1.83 16.57 9.18
CA THR A 245 -1.67 17.67 10.12
C THR A 245 -0.31 18.33 9.94
N VAL A 246 -0.29 19.66 9.78
CA VAL A 246 0.95 20.44 9.81
C VAL A 246 1.49 20.40 11.24
N THR A 247 2.67 19.81 11.41
CA THR A 247 3.34 19.73 12.71
C THR A 247 4.08 21.05 13.00
N PRO A 248 4.07 21.56 14.24
CA PRO A 248 4.73 22.82 14.56
C PRO A 248 6.25 22.73 14.43
N ASN A 249 6.89 23.89 14.24
CA ASN A 249 8.34 24.01 14.39
C ASN A 249 8.72 23.74 15.86
N VAL A 250 9.61 22.77 16.07
CA VAL A 250 10.20 22.48 17.38
C VAL A 250 11.69 22.32 17.20
N GLU A 251 12.47 23.18 17.84
CA GLU A 251 13.92 22.98 17.94
C GLU A 251 14.18 22.05 19.12
N VAL A 252 14.81 20.90 18.85
CA VAL A 252 15.09 19.87 19.87
C VAL A 252 16.54 19.98 20.34
N LEU A 253 16.75 20.54 21.52
CA LEU A 253 18.07 20.66 22.14
C LEU A 253 18.42 19.38 22.90
N ARG A 254 19.63 18.86 22.71
CA ARG A 254 20.10 17.61 23.33
C ARG A 254 21.21 17.91 24.34
N SER A 255 21.14 17.34 25.54
CA SER A 255 22.19 17.48 26.56
C SER A 255 23.47 16.69 26.27
N GLY A 256 23.50 15.90 25.17
CA GLY A 256 24.44 14.79 25.01
C GLY A 256 24.07 13.60 25.91
N TRP A 257 24.69 12.45 25.66
CA TRP A 257 24.56 11.26 26.51
C TRP A 257 25.53 11.36 27.70
N ARG A 258 25.05 11.02 28.89
CA ARG A 258 25.83 10.95 30.13
C ARG A 258 25.80 9.54 30.68
N ASP A 259 26.96 9.02 31.07
CA ASP A 259 27.07 7.72 31.72
C ASP A 259 26.80 7.86 33.22
N GLU A 260 25.82 7.12 33.74
CA GLU A 260 25.51 7.03 35.16
C GLU A 260 25.39 5.55 35.59
N ALA A 261 25.35 5.30 36.90
CA ALA A 261 25.36 3.95 37.48
C ALA A 261 24.19 3.08 36.99
N ASP A 262 23.10 3.72 36.60
CA ASP A 262 21.88 3.11 36.13
C ASP A 262 21.70 3.29 34.61
N GLY A 263 22.73 3.59 33.84
CA GLY A 263 22.68 3.61 32.36
C GLY A 263 23.07 4.94 31.73
N LYS A 264 22.76 5.08 30.44
CA LYS A 264 23.05 6.30 29.69
C LYS A 264 21.84 7.21 29.68
N HIS A 265 22.03 8.46 30.07
CA HIS A 265 20.97 9.46 30.20
C HIS A 265 21.11 10.58 29.17
N GLN A 266 19.98 11.04 28.65
CA GLN A 266 19.90 12.22 27.80
C GLN A 266 18.65 13.02 28.16
N THR A 267 18.78 14.34 28.17
CA THR A 267 17.66 15.27 28.25
C THR A 267 17.45 15.93 26.89
N LEU A 268 16.20 15.95 26.47
CA LEU A 268 15.73 16.60 25.25
C LEU A 268 14.85 17.78 25.64
N THR A 269 15.20 18.99 25.23
CA THR A 269 14.40 20.20 25.50
C THR A 269 13.75 20.68 24.21
N MET A 270 12.43 20.78 24.23
CA MET A 270 11.62 21.26 23.10
C MET A 270 11.51 22.77 23.16
N ARG A 271 12.31 23.49 22.37
CA ARG A 271 12.17 24.94 22.24
C ARG A 271 11.11 25.25 21.18
N THR A 272 9.93 25.64 21.64
CA THR A 272 8.79 26.02 20.81
C THR A 272 7.80 26.86 21.62
N SER A 273 6.99 27.67 20.94
CA SER A 273 5.83 28.33 21.52
C SER A 273 4.52 27.56 21.30
N ALA A 274 4.57 26.44 20.57
CA ALA A 274 3.39 25.67 20.19
C ALA A 274 3.01 24.64 21.26
N SER A 275 1.74 24.21 21.20
CA SER A 275 1.24 23.02 21.91
C SER A 275 0.69 22.03 20.89
N PHE A 276 0.89 20.73 21.13
CA PHE A 276 0.45 19.67 20.24
C PHE A 276 0.25 18.36 21.01
N ASP A 277 -0.96 17.81 20.98
CA ASP A 277 -1.27 16.58 21.70
C ASP A 277 -0.65 15.36 21.02
N ASN A 278 -0.10 14.46 21.84
CA ASN A 278 0.58 13.25 21.38
C ASN A 278 1.70 13.50 20.36
N TYR A 279 2.33 14.67 20.36
CA TYR A 279 3.50 14.93 19.53
C TYR A 279 4.56 13.83 19.70
N ALA A 280 5.23 13.48 18.61
CA ALA A 280 6.24 12.44 18.61
C ALA A 280 7.59 12.99 18.11
N ILE A 281 8.68 12.52 18.70
CA ILE A 281 10.03 12.76 18.18
C ILE A 281 10.80 11.45 18.00
N ALA A 282 11.71 11.43 17.03
CA ALA A 282 12.66 10.33 16.85
C ALA A 282 14.01 10.63 17.51
N VAL A 283 14.48 9.71 18.33
CA VAL A 283 15.84 9.66 18.87
C VAL A 283 16.61 8.60 18.09
N TRP A 284 17.41 9.10 17.15
CA TRP A 284 18.28 8.29 16.31
C TRP A 284 19.51 7.80 17.09
N ASP A 285 20.06 6.66 16.66
CA ASP A 285 21.30 6.05 17.18
C ASP A 285 21.41 5.97 18.72
N LEU A 286 20.55 5.15 19.36
CA LEU A 286 20.64 4.91 20.81
C LEU A 286 22.01 4.30 21.17
N PRO A 287 22.63 4.72 22.28
CA PRO A 287 24.02 4.40 22.61
C PRO A 287 24.16 3.03 23.29
N VAL A 288 23.76 1.98 22.60
CA VAL A 288 23.80 0.59 23.09
C VAL A 288 24.61 -0.28 22.16
N ALA A 289 25.26 -1.31 22.70
CA ALA A 289 25.96 -2.29 21.89
C ALA A 289 25.01 -2.92 20.86
N GLN A 290 25.52 -3.19 19.67
CA GLN A 290 24.79 -3.93 18.65
C GLN A 290 24.55 -5.35 19.16
N GLY A 291 23.31 -5.62 19.56
CA GLY A 291 22.89 -6.88 20.17
C GLY A 291 21.54 -7.35 19.64
N THR A 292 21.23 -8.63 19.84
CA THR A 292 19.96 -9.22 19.42
C THR A 292 18.80 -8.86 20.35
N ARG A 293 19.09 -8.56 21.62
CA ARG A 293 18.09 -8.17 22.61
C ARG A 293 17.78 -6.67 22.52
N PRO A 294 16.51 -6.26 22.64
CA PRO A 294 16.14 -4.85 22.66
C PRO A 294 16.71 -4.16 23.92
N PRO A 295 17.18 -2.91 23.80
CA PRO A 295 17.60 -2.13 24.96
C PRO A 295 16.40 -1.82 25.86
N ILE A 296 16.68 -1.56 27.13
CA ILE A 296 15.66 -1.07 28.07
C ILE A 296 15.65 0.45 27.95
N VAL A 297 14.52 1.00 27.54
CA VAL A 297 14.29 2.44 27.42
C VAL A 297 13.29 2.88 28.48
N GLN A 298 13.68 3.89 29.26
CA GLN A 298 12.83 4.56 30.23
C GLN A 298 12.75 6.04 29.88
N SER A 299 11.54 6.60 29.87
CA SER A 299 11.31 8.02 29.59
C SER A 299 10.14 8.57 30.38
N ASP A 300 10.08 9.88 30.52
CA ASP A 300 8.90 10.63 30.97
C ASP A 300 7.87 10.90 29.85
N ALA A 301 8.16 10.50 28.61
CA ALA A 301 7.16 10.46 27.54
C ALA A 301 6.00 9.51 27.89
N LYS A 302 4.80 9.79 27.36
CA LYS A 302 3.62 8.91 27.54
C LYS A 302 3.88 7.50 26.99
N GLU A 303 4.70 7.44 25.95
CA GLU A 303 5.02 6.21 25.24
C GLU A 303 6.42 6.28 24.64
N SER A 304 7.11 5.15 24.70
CA SER A 304 8.43 4.92 24.08
C SER A 304 8.33 3.73 23.14
N ILE A 305 8.59 3.95 21.86
CA ILE A 305 8.53 2.91 20.81
C ILE A 305 9.94 2.63 20.33
N LEU A 306 10.39 1.39 20.47
CA LEU A 306 11.69 0.96 19.96
C LEU A 306 11.60 0.54 18.50
N ALA A 307 12.62 0.95 17.75
CA ALA A 307 12.74 0.70 16.32
C ALA A 307 14.15 0.18 16.04
N ARG A 308 14.27 -0.92 15.29
CA ARG A 308 15.57 -1.51 14.93
C ARG A 308 15.72 -1.54 13.42
N ASN A 309 16.80 -0.97 12.90
CA ASN A 309 17.10 -1.06 11.48
C ASN A 309 17.83 -2.37 11.13
N ARG A 310 18.08 -2.58 9.83
CA ARG A 310 18.73 -3.80 9.30
C ARG A 310 20.21 -3.92 9.69
N ASP A 311 20.86 -2.81 10.01
CA ASP A 311 22.25 -2.78 10.47
C ASP A 311 22.36 -3.04 11.98
N GLY A 312 21.23 -3.31 12.64
CA GLY A 312 21.18 -3.62 14.06
C GLY A 312 21.24 -2.40 14.97
N GLN A 313 21.15 -1.18 14.44
CA GLN A 313 21.05 0.04 15.25
C GLN A 313 19.65 0.17 15.85
N TRP A 314 19.60 0.70 17.07
CA TRP A 314 18.36 0.96 17.79
C TRP A 314 18.03 2.45 17.79
N HIS A 315 16.74 2.74 17.64
CA HIS A 315 16.15 4.07 17.69
C HIS A 315 14.95 4.05 18.64
N ALA A 316 14.58 5.21 19.17
CA ALA A 316 13.36 5.38 19.93
C ALA A 316 12.47 6.44 19.29
N VAL A 317 11.16 6.22 19.28
CA VAL A 317 10.16 7.26 19.07
C VAL A 317 9.50 7.54 20.42
N LEU A 318 9.60 8.79 20.87
CA LEU A 318 9.01 9.25 22.13
C LEU A 318 7.74 10.03 21.82
N VAL A 319 6.61 9.64 22.42
CA VAL A 319 5.30 10.26 22.22
C VAL A 319 4.86 10.95 23.51
N PHE A 320 4.49 12.22 23.44
CA PHE A 320 4.22 13.09 24.58
C PHE A 320 3.29 14.24 24.20
N ASP A 321 2.73 14.97 25.17
CA ASP A 321 2.03 16.22 24.85
C ASP A 321 3.03 17.36 24.80
N LEU A 322 3.21 17.93 23.61
CA LEU A 322 4.07 19.08 23.43
C LEU A 322 3.42 20.31 24.07
N ARG A 323 4.19 20.95 24.95
CA ARG A 323 3.91 22.26 25.52
C ARG A 323 5.19 23.12 25.44
N PRO A 324 5.10 24.45 25.54
CA PRO A 324 6.28 25.29 25.67
C PRO A 324 7.23 24.79 26.75
N ASP A 325 8.53 24.77 26.44
CA ASP A 325 9.61 24.34 27.33
C ASP A 325 9.51 22.90 27.86
N THR A 326 8.80 22.03 27.15
CA THR A 326 8.74 20.60 27.50
C THR A 326 10.15 20.00 27.50
N GLN A 327 10.47 19.30 28.59
CA GLN A 327 11.69 18.50 28.69
C GLN A 327 11.31 17.04 28.76
N LEU A 328 12.04 16.21 28.00
CA LEU A 328 11.98 14.77 28.12
C LEU A 328 13.30 14.24 28.64
N ARG A 329 13.22 13.36 29.62
CA ARG A 329 14.36 12.59 30.14
C ARG A 329 14.28 11.18 29.59
N LEU A 330 15.40 10.72 29.04
CA LEU A 330 15.55 9.42 28.42
C LEU A 330 16.73 8.70 29.07
N THR A 331 16.47 7.49 29.58
CA THR A 331 17.49 6.58 30.09
C THR A 331 17.50 5.32 29.23
N VAL A 332 18.69 4.91 28.79
CA VAL A 332 18.89 3.71 27.99
C VAL A 332 19.87 2.78 28.69
N ARG A 333 19.50 1.51 28.79
CA ARG A 333 20.30 0.46 29.44
C ARG A 333 20.40 -0.76 28.54
N GLU A 334 21.54 -1.44 28.59
CA GLU A 334 21.66 -2.74 27.96
C GLU A 334 20.85 -3.79 28.75
N PRO A 335 20.22 -4.75 28.04
CA PRO A 335 19.51 -5.85 28.69
C PRO A 335 20.52 -6.76 29.40
N ARG A 336 20.24 -7.12 30.65
CA ARG A 336 21.06 -8.05 31.45
C ARG A 336 21.09 -9.46 30.87
#